data_AF-A0A1M5DBS7-F1
#
_entry.id   AF-A0A1M5DBS7-F1
#
_cell.length_a   1.000
_cell.length_b   1.000
_cell.length_c   1.000
_cell.angle_alpha   90.00
_cell.angle_beta   90.00
_cell.angle_gamma   90.00
#
_symmetry.space_group_name_H-M   'P 1'
#
loop_
_entity.id
_entity.type
_entity.pdbx_description
1 polymer ?
#
loop_
_entity_poly.entity_id
_entity_poly.type
_entity_poly.pdbx_seq_one_letter_code
_entity_poly.pdbx_strand_id
1 'polypeptide(L)' 'MNSEKSRNAEYKKSAALLSLLVGLDADAEERVYRCFQNMGVDNFFLYLESLELGLSQEATEKLKSLKVIIDIFSEGRGQA' A
#
# COMPACT_ATOMS: atom_id res chain seq x y z
N MET A 1 13.34 -21.40 -2.35
CA MET A 1 13.34 -19.93 -2.57
C MET A 1 13.33 -19.25 -1.22
N ASN A 2 14.14 -18.21 -1.00
CA ASN A 2 14.10 -17.44 0.24
C ASN A 2 12.77 -16.67 0.29
N SER A 3 11.87 -17.03 1.20
CA SER A 3 10.51 -16.49 1.29
C SER A 3 10.48 -14.96 1.41
N GLU A 4 11.50 -14.37 2.05
CA GLU A 4 11.68 -12.92 2.18
C GLU A 4 12.03 -12.23 0.85
N LYS A 5 12.89 -12.83 0.03
CA LYS A 5 13.22 -12.27 -1.30
C LYS A 5 12.00 -12.25 -2.20
N SER A 6 11.16 -13.29 -2.12
CA SER A 6 9.89 -13.33 -2.85
C SER A 6 8.94 -12.23 -2.39
N ARG A 7 8.87 -11.98 -1.08
CA ARG A 7 7.96 -10.97 -0.50
C ARG A 7 8.38 -9.55 -0.84
N ASN A 8 9.67 -9.24 -0.76
CA ASN A 8 10.19 -7.91 -1.14
C ASN A 8 9.95 -7.60 -2.62
N ALA A 9 10.07 -8.59 -3.50
CA ALA A 9 9.75 -8.39 -4.92
C ALA A 9 8.26 -8.04 -5.11
N GLU A 10 7.36 -8.72 -4.41
CA GLU A 10 5.92 -8.39 -4.44
C GLU A 10 5.63 -7.02 -3.83
N TYR A 11 6.27 -6.66 -2.72
CA TYR A 11 6.13 -5.32 -2.14
C TYR A 11 6.60 -4.22 -3.09
N LYS A 12 7.71 -4.42 -3.80
CA LYS A 12 8.18 -3.43 -4.78
C LYS A 12 7.20 -3.28 -5.94
N LYS A 13 6.65 -4.39 -6.45
CA LYS A 13 5.59 -4.36 -7.48
C LYS A 13 4.33 -3.64 -6.99
N SER A 14 3.87 -3.94 -5.78
CA SER A 14 2.69 -3.30 -5.19
C SER A 14 2.90 -1.80 -4.98
N ALA A 15 4.07 -1.38 -4.52
CA ALA A 15 4.39 0.03 -4.34
C ALA A 15 4.42 0.77 -5.69
N ALA A 16 5.05 0.18 -6.71
CA ALA A 16 5.07 0.74 -8.07
C ALA A 16 3.65 0.83 -8.67
N LEU A 17 2.81 -0.18 -8.47
CA LEU A 17 1.42 -0.14 -8.94
C LEU A 17 0.62 0.97 -8.24
N LEU A 18 0.75 1.09 -6.92
CA LEU A 18 0.10 2.16 -6.17
C LEU A 18 0.58 3.53 -6.61
N SER A 19 1.88 3.69 -6.82
CA SER A 19 2.51 4.90 -7.35
C SER A 19 1.86 5.35 -8.65
N LEU A 20 1.66 4.42 -9.59
CA LEU A 20 0.96 4.69 -10.85
C LEU A 20 -0.52 5.06 -10.66
N LEU A 21 -1.23 4.40 -9.73
CA LEU A 21 -2.66 4.62 -9.50
C LEU A 21 -2.96 5.96 -8.81
N VAL A 22 -2.12 6.35 -7.84
CA VAL A 22 -2.36 7.55 -7.04
C VAL A 22 -1.49 8.75 -7.43
N GLY A 23 -0.54 8.54 -8.34
CA GLY A 23 0.34 9.59 -8.87
C GLY A 23 1.47 9.96 -7.90
N LEU A 24 2.18 8.95 -7.37
CA LEU A 24 3.35 9.19 -6.52
C LEU A 24 4.60 9.45 -7.37
N ASP A 25 5.49 10.28 -6.85
CA ASP A 25 6.86 10.35 -7.37
C ASP A 25 7.71 9.18 -6.85
N ALA A 26 8.94 9.07 -7.38
CA ALA A 26 9.85 7.98 -7.03
C ALA A 26 10.26 7.96 -5.55
N ASP A 27 10.29 9.11 -4.88
CA ASP A 27 10.65 9.20 -3.46
C ASP A 27 9.49 8.75 -2.56
N ALA A 28 8.27 9.18 -2.86
CA ALA A 28 7.05 8.73 -2.21
C ALA A 28 6.82 7.23 -2.40
N GLU A 29 7.05 6.71 -3.62
CA GLU A 29 6.99 5.26 -3.88
C GLU A 29 7.98 4.48 -3.01
N GLU A 30 9.21 4.96 -2.89
CA GLU A 30 10.24 4.31 -2.07
C GLU A 30 9.87 4.34 -0.58
N ARG A 31 9.27 5.43 -0.08
CA ARG A 31 8.72 5.49 1.29
C ARG A 31 7.63 4.46 1.52
N VAL A 32 6.67 4.34 0.59
CA VAL A 32 5.60 3.33 0.64
C VAL A 32 6.18 1.91 0.62
N TYR A 33 7.14 1.65 -0.27
CA TYR A 33 7.84 0.36 -0.35
C TYR A 33 8.49 0.00 1.00
N ARG A 34 9.21 0.93 1.64
CA ARG A 34 9.80 0.69 2.97
C ARG A 34 8.74 0.45 4.04
N CYS A 35 7.61 1.15 4.01
CA CYS A 35 6.50 0.84 4.89
C CYS A 35 6.01 -0.61 4.70
N PHE A 36 5.85 -1.07 3.46
CA PHE A 36 5.50 -2.48 3.21
C PHE A 36 6.53 -3.46 3.75
N GLN A 37 7.82 -3.17 3.62
CA GLN A 37 8.86 -4.01 4.20
C GLN A 37 8.78 -4.08 5.73
N ASN A 38 8.42 -2.97 6.38
CA ASN A 38 8.37 -2.87 7.84
C ASN A 38 7.11 -3.49 8.46
N MET A 39 5.93 -3.29 7.85
CA MET A 39 4.65 -3.71 8.45
C MET A 39 3.80 -4.62 7.54
N GLY A 40 4.12 -4.73 6.27
CA GLY A 40 3.29 -5.39 5.27
C GLY A 40 2.20 -4.48 4.68
N VAL A 41 1.59 -4.94 3.58
CA VAL A 41 0.60 -4.15 2.82
C VAL A 41 -0.71 -3.98 3.58
N ASP A 42 -1.20 -5.03 4.24
CA ASP A 42 -2.47 -4.98 4.98
C ASP A 42 -2.37 -3.97 6.14
N ASN A 43 -1.29 -4.04 6.93
CA ASN A 43 -1.06 -3.09 8.01
C ASN A 43 -0.83 -1.66 7.51
N PHE A 44 -0.22 -1.48 6.34
CA PHE A 44 -0.10 -0.16 5.74
C PHE A 44 -1.47 0.49 5.51
N PHE A 45 -2.43 -0.25 4.95
CA PHE A 45 -3.79 0.28 4.74
C PHE A 45 -4.55 0.44 6.05
N LEU A 46 -4.38 -0.50 6.99
CA LEU A 46 -4.98 -0.41 8.33
C LEU A 46 -4.56 0.90 9.03
N TYR A 47 -3.27 1.22 9.01
CA TYR A 47 -2.68 2.38 9.71
C TYR A 47 -2.50 3.62 8.82
N LEU A 48 -2.98 3.62 7.58
CA LEU A 48 -2.72 4.67 6.57
C LEU A 48 -2.86 6.10 7.10
N GLU A 49 -3.93 6.38 7.84
CA GLU A 49 -4.24 7.72 8.36
C GLU A 49 -3.29 8.19 9.47
N SER A 50 -2.57 7.26 10.11
CA SER A 50 -1.58 7.54 11.14
C SER A 50 -0.15 7.61 10.60
N LEU A 51 0.06 7.29 9.33
CA LEU A 51 1.40 7.32 8.72
C LEU A 51 1.76 8.72 8.24
N GLU A 52 2.88 9.24 8.70
CA GLU A 52 3.47 10.48 8.18
C GLU A 52 4.26 10.21 6.90
N LEU A 53 3.53 9.94 5.81
CA LEU A 53 4.14 9.65 4.50
C LEU A 53 4.54 10.90 3.73
N GLY A 54 4.19 12.10 4.20
CA GLY A 54 4.50 13.37 3.51
C GLY A 54 4.00 13.41 2.06
N LEU A 55 2.81 12.85 1.81
CA LEU A 55 2.17 12.82 0.50
C LEU A 55 1.32 14.07 0.28
N SER A 56 1.01 14.37 -0.98
CA SER A 56 0.00 15.38 -1.30
C SER A 56 -1.38 14.96 -0.77
N GLN A 57 -2.25 15.95 -0.54
CA GLN A 57 -3.63 15.70 -0.14
C GLN A 57 -4.35 14.83 -1.18
N GLU A 58 -4.13 15.08 -2.47
CA GLU A 58 -4.72 14.31 -3.56
C GLU A 58 -4.32 12.83 -3.51
N ALA A 59 -3.03 12.53 -3.36
CA ALA A 59 -2.54 11.16 -3.26
C ALA A 59 -3.10 10.45 -2.01
N THR A 60 -3.19 11.18 -0.89
CA THR A 60 -3.75 10.68 0.37
C THR A 60 -5.22 10.28 0.21
N GLU A 61 -6.05 11.11 -0.42
CA GLU A 61 -7.47 10.80 -0.65
C GLU A 61 -7.67 9.65 -1.64
N LYS A 62 -6.82 9.51 -2.66
CA LYS A 62 -6.82 8.34 -3.55
C LYS A 62 -6.46 7.06 -2.80
N LEU A 63 -5.48 7.09 -1.91
CA LEU A 63 -5.12 5.93 -1.07
C LEU A 63 -6.25 5.53 -0.12
N LYS A 64 -6.95 6.50 0.50
CA LYS A 64 -8.14 6.23 1.32
C LYS A 64 -9.26 5.59 0.50
N SER A 65 -9.48 6.08 -0.71
CA SER A 65 -10.48 5.49 -1.63
C SER A 65 -10.11 4.04 -1.98
N LEU A 66 -8.83 3.76 -2.23
CA LEU A 66 -8.35 2.39 -2.47
C LEU A 66 -8.52 1.49 -1.24
N LYS A 67 -8.25 2.00 -0.02
CA LYS A 67 -8.50 1.27 1.23
C LYS A 67 -9.96 0.79 1.30
N VAL A 68 -10.92 1.69 1.10
CA VAL A 68 -12.35 1.37 1.13
C VAL A 68 -12.70 0.29 0.10
N ILE A 69 -12.15 0.37 -1.11
CA ILE A 69 -12.36 -0.64 -2.15
C ILE A 69 -11.81 -2.00 -1.70
N ILE A 70 -10.58 -2.04 -1.18
CA ILE A 70 -9.94 -3.27 -0.68
C ILE A 70 -10.76 -3.89 0.45
N ASP A 71 -11.27 -3.08 1.37
CA ASP A 71 -12.08 -3.53 2.51
C ASP A 71 -13.38 -4.19 2.02
N ILE A 72 -14.12 -3.54 1.10
CA ILE A 72 -15.34 -4.09 0.48
C ILE A 72 -15.07 -5.46 -0.18
N PHE A 73 -13.97 -5.58 -0.92
CA PHE A 73 -13.61 -6.85 -1.57
C PHE A 73 -13.06 -7.91 -0.61
N SER A 74 -12.60 -7.50 0.58
CA SER A 74 -12.07 -8.42 1.60
C SER A 74 -13.18 -8.98 2.49
N GLU A 75 -14.20 -8.18 2.81
CA GLU A 75 -15.39 -8.63 3.54
C GLU A 75 -16.17 -9.71 2.78
N GLY A 76 -16.19 -9.64 1.45
CA GLY A 76 -16.80 -10.66 0.59
C GLY A 76 -16.12 -12.05 0.63
N ARG A 77 -14.92 -12.17 1.22
CA ARG A 77 -14.17 -13.44 1.33
C ARG A 77 -14.43 -14.21 2.63
N GLY A 78 -15.25 -13.67 3.54
CA GLY A 78 -15.59 -14.28 4.84
C GLY A 78 -16.90 -15.08 4.88
N GLN A 79 -17.60 -15.26 3.76
CA GLN A 79 -18.81 -16.10 3.66
C GLN A 79 -18.56 -17.25 2.68
N ALA A 80 -17.76 -18.23 3.10
CA ALA A 80 -17.65 -19.55 2.45
C ALA A 80 -17.34 -20.61 3.50
#